data_AF-A0A356SEG7-F1
#
_entry.id   AF-A0A356SEG7-F1
#
_cell.length_a   1.000
_cell.length_b   1.000
_cell.length_c   1.000
_cell.angle_alpha   90.00
_cell.angle_beta   90.00
_cell.angle_gamma   90.00
#
_symmetry.space_group_name_H-M   'P 1'
#
loop_
_entity.id
_entity.type
_entity.pdbx_description
1 polymer ?
#
loop_
_entity_poly.entity_id
_entity_poly.type
_entity_poly.pdbx_seq_one_letter_code
_entity_poly.pdbx_strand_id
1 'polypeptide(L)'
;MNLIANAVPFFLLAIAAEWLWGRWRGRDTYRLTDAISSLMLGGLSQARRFVALGVGGTIYAWLASVTPFTVWSVEGWSSWILAFILYDFCYYWSHRAGHEVKLFWAAHVVHHQ
;
A
#
# COMPACT_ATOMS: atom_id res chain seq x y z
N MET A 1 -2.97 15.33 10.07
CA MET A 1 -4.33 14.74 9.99
C MET A 1 -4.25 13.48 9.15
N ASN A 2 -4.74 12.34 9.64
CA ASN A 2 -4.71 11.09 8.86
C ASN A 2 -5.88 11.09 7.86
N LEU A 3 -5.62 11.63 6.67
CA LEU A 3 -6.63 11.78 5.61
C LEU A 3 -7.32 10.46 5.26
N ILE A 4 -6.59 9.34 5.33
CA ILE A 4 -7.13 8.00 5.09
C ILE A 4 -8.14 7.63 6.18
N ALA A 5 -7.80 7.82 7.45
CA ALA A 5 -8.72 7.54 8.55
C ALA A 5 -9.98 8.42 8.49
N ASN A 6 -9.83 9.67 8.09
CA ASN A 6 -10.95 10.60 7.92
C ASN A 6 -11.85 10.22 6.74
N ALA A 7 -11.33 9.55 5.71
CA ALA A 7 -12.10 9.11 4.55
C ALA A 7 -12.94 7.84 4.81
N VAL A 8 -12.58 7.02 5.80
CA VAL A 8 -13.29 5.78 6.17
C VAL A 8 -14.80 5.99 6.37
N PRO A 9 -15.28 6.94 7.19
CA PRO A 9 -16.73 7.12 7.40
C PRO A 9 -17.47 7.48 6.10
N PHE A 10 -16.87 8.27 5.21
CA PHE A 10 -17.49 8.61 3.92
C PHE A 10 -17.59 7.39 3.00
N PHE A 11 -16.57 6.53 2.98
CA PHE A 11 -16.60 5.27 2.24
C PHE A 11 -17.66 4.32 2.76
N LEU A 12 -17.79 4.18 4.09
CA LEU A 12 -18.82 3.33 4.70
C LEU A 12 -20.23 3.83 4.39
N LEU A 13 -20.45 5.16 4.42
CA LEU A 13 -21.72 5.76 4.02
C LEU A 13 -22.03 5.51 2.55
N ALA A 14 -21.04 5.65 1.66
CA ALA A 14 -21.23 5.39 0.23
C ALA A 14 -21.59 3.91 -0.05
N ILE A 15 -20.91 2.97 0.60
CA ILE A 15 -21.21 1.53 0.51
C ILE A 15 -22.63 1.24 1.01
N ALA A 16 -23.02 1.81 2.16
CA ALA A 16 -24.37 1.62 2.69
C ALA A 16 -25.45 2.20 1.77
N ALA A 17 -25.20 3.39 1.20
CA ALA A 17 -26.11 4.02 0.24
C ALA A 17 -26.28 3.18 -1.03
N GLU A 18 -25.18 2.68 -1.60
CA GLU A 18 -25.22 1.80 -2.78
C GLU A 18 -25.95 0.49 -2.50
N TRP A 19 -25.69 -0.14 -1.34
CA TRP A 19 -26.36 -1.37 -0.95
C TRP A 19 -27.88 -1.18 -0.79
N LEU A 20 -28.30 -0.13 -0.06
CA LEU A 20 -29.72 0.22 0.09
C LEU A 20 -30.39 0.50 -1.25
N TRP A 21 -29.69 1.21 -2.14
CA TRP A 21 -30.18 1.49 -3.49
C TRP A 21 -30.34 0.22 -4.34
N GLY A 22 -29.34 -0.67 -4.34
CA GLY A 22 -29.39 -1.94 -5.05
C GLY A 22 -30.57 -2.80 -4.58
N ARG A 23 -30.81 -2.82 -3.27
CA ARG A 23 -31.93 -3.54 -2.65
C ARG A 23 -33.28 -2.94 -3.03
N TRP A 24 -33.39 -1.61 -3.04
CA TRP A 24 -34.60 -0.90 -3.50
C TRP A 24 -34.90 -1.15 -4.99
N ARG A 25 -33.87 -1.25 -5.83
CA ARG A 25 -34.00 -1.50 -7.28
C ARG A 25 -34.13 -2.98 -7.65
N GLY A 26 -34.14 -3.90 -6.66
CA GLY A 26 -34.15 -5.35 -6.90
C GLY A 26 -32.89 -5.88 -7.61
N ARG A 27 -31.78 -5.14 -7.53
CA ARG A 27 -30.48 -5.47 -8.12
C ARG A 27 -29.41 -5.46 -7.04
N ASP A 28 -29.56 -6.36 -6.07
CA ASP A 28 -28.60 -6.52 -4.98
C ASP A 28 -27.38 -7.29 -5.47
N THR A 29 -26.29 -6.57 -5.75
CA THR A 29 -25.00 -7.14 -6.17
C THR A 29 -24.06 -7.39 -4.99
N TYR A 30 -24.44 -7.00 -3.77
CA TYR A 30 -23.61 -7.14 -2.59
C TYR A 30 -23.68 -8.55 -2.04
N ARG A 31 -22.60 -9.31 -2.20
CA ARG A 31 -22.42 -10.59 -1.52
C ARG A 31 -21.71 -10.35 -0.20
N LEU A 32 -22.34 -10.76 0.91
CA LEU A 32 -21.80 -10.57 2.26
C LEU A 32 -20.39 -11.19 2.41
N THR A 33 -20.16 -12.34 1.80
CA THR A 33 -18.84 -13.00 1.77
C THR A 33 -17.77 -12.08 1.18
N ASP A 34 -18.09 -11.43 0.08
CA ASP A 34 -17.16 -10.59 -0.66
C ASP A 34 -16.89 -9.30 0.13
N ALA A 35 -17.93 -8.72 0.75
CA ALA A 35 -17.80 -7.56 1.63
C ALA A 35 -16.90 -7.85 2.86
N ILE A 36 -17.09 -9.00 3.51
CA ILE A 36 -16.24 -9.41 4.64
C ILE A 36 -14.81 -9.64 4.17
N SER A 37 -14.61 -10.35 3.06
CA SER A 37 -13.27 -10.58 2.48
C SER A 37 -12.57 -9.26 2.15
N SER A 38 -13.26 -8.30 1.54
CA SER A 38 -12.72 -6.96 1.24
C SER A 38 -12.34 -6.19 2.50
N LEU A 39 -13.18 -6.22 3.54
CA LEU A 39 -12.88 -5.58 4.83
C LEU A 39 -11.66 -6.20 5.52
N MET A 40 -11.57 -7.54 5.53
CA MET A 40 -10.41 -8.26 6.09
C MET A 40 -9.12 -7.94 5.34
N LEU A 41 -9.16 -7.90 4.00
CA LEU A 41 -8.04 -7.48 3.15
C LEU A 41 -7.62 -6.03 3.44
N GLY A 42 -8.57 -5.12 3.63
CA GLY A 42 -8.31 -3.74 4.04
C GLY A 42 -7.61 -3.65 5.40
N GLY A 43 -8.09 -4.42 6.39
CA GLY A 43 -7.46 -4.51 7.70
C GLY A 43 -6.04 -5.06 7.65
N LEU A 44 -5.83 -6.15 6.90
CA LEU A 44 -4.51 -6.75 6.68
C LEU A 44 -3.55 -5.78 5.98
N SER A 45 -4.05 -5.00 5.02
CA SER A 45 -3.26 -3.96 4.35
C SER A 45 -2.74 -2.91 5.33
N GLN A 46 -3.51 -2.56 6.37
CA GLN A 46 -3.01 -1.68 7.43
C GLN A 46 -2.06 -2.37 8.39
N ALA A 47 -2.26 -3.66 8.67
CA ALA A 47 -1.34 -4.45 9.48
C ALA A 47 0.06 -4.54 8.84
N ARG A 48 0.17 -4.43 7.51
CA ARG A 48 1.46 -4.34 6.79
C ARG A 48 2.38 -3.26 7.36
N ARG A 49 1.82 -2.16 7.91
CA ARG A 49 2.62 -1.11 8.55
C ARG A 49 3.46 -1.61 9.72
N PHE A 50 2.98 -2.61 10.48
CA PHE A 50 3.75 -3.19 11.57
C PHE A 50 4.94 -4.00 11.08
N VAL A 51 4.78 -4.73 9.97
CA VAL A 51 5.89 -5.48 9.34
C VAL A 51 6.89 -4.50 8.72
N ALA A 52 6.40 -3.47 8.02
CA ALA A 52 7.24 -2.46 7.38
C ALA A 52 8.02 -1.61 8.39
N LEU A 53 7.37 -1.10 9.44
CA LEU A 53 8.04 -0.30 10.48
C LEU A 53 8.84 -1.17 11.46
N GLY A 54 8.43 -2.42 11.69
CA GLY A 54 9.16 -3.36 12.53
C GLY A 54 10.39 -3.90 11.83
N VAL A 55 10.22 -4.92 10.98
CA VAL A 55 11.33 -5.59 10.29
C VAL A 55 12.04 -4.65 9.33
N GLY A 56 11.29 -3.95 8.48
CA GLY A 56 11.87 -3.01 7.52
C GLY A 56 12.59 -1.84 8.20
N GLY A 57 11.98 -1.25 9.22
CA GLY A 57 12.60 -0.19 10.02
C GLY A 57 13.86 -0.63 10.76
N THR A 58 13.87 -1.85 11.30
CA THR A 58 15.05 -2.42 11.98
C THR A 58 16.19 -2.66 11.00
N ILE A 59 15.91 -3.27 9.84
CA ILE A 59 16.90 -3.48 8.77
C ILE A 59 17.45 -2.14 8.29
N TYR A 60 16.58 -1.14 8.11
CA TYR A 60 16.98 0.20 7.71
C TYR A 60 17.90 0.86 8.75
N ALA A 61 17.54 0.82 10.03
CA ALA A 61 18.34 1.39 11.12
C ALA A 61 19.69 0.68 11.25
N TRP A 62 19.73 -0.65 11.08
CA TRP A 62 20.97 -1.41 11.06
C TRP A 62 21.84 -1.04 9.85
N LEU A 63 21.28 -0.98 8.64
CA LEU A 63 22.02 -0.54 7.45
C LEU A 63 22.61 0.86 7.67
N ALA A 64 21.81 1.79 8.18
CA ALA A 64 22.25 3.16 8.47
C ALA A 64 23.39 3.22 9.49
N SER A 65 23.48 2.27 10.45
CA SER A 65 24.57 2.25 11.44
C SER A 65 25.87 1.66 10.91
N VAL A 66 25.80 0.77 9.91
CA VAL A 66 26.99 0.12 9.31
C VAL A 66 27.45 0.79 8.02
N THR A 67 26.60 1.60 7.38
CA THR A 67 26.97 2.33 6.16
C THR A 67 27.59 3.69 6.51
N PRO A 68 28.72 4.08 5.90
CA PRO A 68 29.37 5.37 6.14
C PRO A 68 28.65 6.55 5.46
N PHE A 69 27.45 6.35 4.91
CA PHE A 69 26.72 7.39 4.21
C PHE A 69 26.13 8.38 5.22
N THR A 70 26.59 9.63 5.18
CA THR A 70 25.92 10.74 5.85
C THR A 70 24.52 10.93 5.26
N VAL A 71 23.56 11.28 6.12
CA VAL A 71 22.19 11.61 5.68
C VAL A 71 22.27 12.70 4.62
N TRP A 72 21.69 12.44 3.45
CA TRP A 72 21.68 13.40 2.36
C TRP A 72 20.80 14.61 2.74
N SER A 73 21.36 15.83 2.65
CA SER A 73 20.59 17.09 2.67
C SER A 73 19.45 17.14 1.64
N VAL A 74 18.26 17.50 2.13
CA VAL A 74 17.04 17.72 1.33
C VAL A 74 16.90 19.15 0.77
N GLU A 75 17.86 20.04 1.09
CA GLU A 75 17.76 21.47 0.79
C GLU A 75 18.15 21.84 -0.66
N GLY A 76 18.72 20.91 -1.44
CA GLY A 76 19.16 21.14 -2.82
C GLY A 76 18.33 20.41 -3.87
N TRP A 77 18.08 21.05 -5.02
CA TRP A 77 17.32 20.46 -6.14
C TRP A 77 18.00 19.22 -6.74
N SER A 78 19.34 19.15 -6.72
CA SER A 78 20.10 17.98 -7.18
C SER A 78 19.83 16.73 -6.35
N SER A 79 19.62 16.89 -5.03
CA SER A 79 19.21 15.80 -4.13
C SER A 79 17.88 15.17 -4.57
N TRP A 80 16.92 16.01 -4.94
CA TRP A 80 15.61 15.56 -5.41
C TRP A 80 15.68 14.86 -6.75
N ILE A 81 16.52 15.34 -7.67
CA ILE A 81 16.72 14.66 -8.96
C ILE A 81 17.34 13.27 -8.74
N LEU A 82 18.40 13.15 -7.93
CA LEU A 82 19.00 11.84 -7.73
C LEU A 82 18.06 10.92 -6.95
N ALA A 83 17.33 11.44 -5.96
CA ALA A 83 16.31 10.67 -5.24
C ALA A 83 15.22 10.16 -6.19
N PHE A 84 14.76 10.99 -7.13
CA PHE A 84 13.78 10.60 -8.14
C PHE A 84 14.31 9.46 -9.02
N ILE A 85 15.54 9.59 -9.55
CA ILE A 85 16.15 8.57 -10.41
C ILE A 85 16.36 7.25 -9.65
N LEU A 86 16.91 7.32 -8.43
CA LEU A 86 17.16 6.12 -7.62
C LEU A 86 15.85 5.45 -7.21
N TYR A 87 14.83 6.24 -6.85
CA TYR A 87 13.52 5.70 -6.51
C TYR A 87 12.91 4.99 -7.70
N ASP A 88 12.90 5.62 -8.88
CA ASP A 88 12.36 5.02 -10.11
C ASP A 88 13.09 3.73 -10.49
N PHE A 89 14.42 3.74 -10.43
CA PHE A 89 15.25 2.55 -10.66
C PHE A 89 14.90 1.42 -9.70
N CYS A 90 14.89 1.68 -8.38
CA CYS A 90 14.54 0.68 -7.37
C CYS A 90 13.11 0.16 -7.55
N TYR A 91 12.18 1.07 -7.87
CA TYR A 91 10.77 0.73 -8.12
C TYR A 91 10.64 -0.18 -9.33
N TYR A 92 11.31 0.13 -10.44
CA TYR A 92 11.31 -0.70 -11.65
C TYR A 92 11.78 -2.13 -11.35
N TRP A 93 12.90 -2.30 -10.64
CA TRP A 93 13.40 -3.63 -10.30
C TRP A 93 12.49 -4.37 -9.33
N SER A 94 11.92 -3.67 -8.34
CA SER A 94 10.93 -4.27 -7.44
C SER A 94 9.69 -4.74 -8.22
N HIS A 95 9.19 -3.93 -9.15
CA HIS A 95 8.06 -4.27 -9.99
C HIS A 95 8.37 -5.44 -10.92
N ARG A 96 9.52 -5.40 -11.62
CA ARG A 96 10.00 -6.50 -12.48
C ARG A 96 10.13 -7.81 -11.71
N ALA A 97 10.73 -7.77 -10.53
CA ALA A 97 10.84 -8.94 -9.67
C ALA A 97 9.45 -9.49 -9.28
N GLY A 98 8.46 -8.60 -9.11
CA GLY A 98 7.04 -8.96 -8.97
C GLY A 98 6.49 -9.79 -10.14
N HIS A 99 6.97 -9.57 -11.36
CA HIS A 99 6.56 -10.33 -12.55
C HIS A 99 7.40 -11.59 -12.81
N GLU A 100 8.66 -11.60 -12.37
CA GLU A 100 9.61 -12.68 -12.69
C GLU A 100 9.80 -13.72 -11.56
N VAL A 101 9.57 -13.34 -10.30
CA VAL A 101 9.84 -14.19 -9.12
C VAL A 101 8.54 -14.61 -8.45
N LYS A 102 8.30 -15.93 -8.31
CA LYS A 102 7.05 -16.50 -7.75
C LYS A 102 6.64 -15.93 -6.39
N LEU A 103 7.61 -15.71 -5.49
CA LEU A 103 7.34 -15.15 -4.16
C LEU A 103 6.77 -13.72 -4.26
N PHE A 104 7.36 -12.87 -5.10
CA PHE A 104 6.91 -11.50 -5.28
C PHE A 104 5.65 -11.43 -6.15
N TRP A 105 5.48 -12.35 -7.10
CA TRP A 105 4.25 -12.51 -7.87
C TRP A 105 3.03 -12.76 -6.98
N ALA A 106 3.15 -13.62 -5.96
CA ALA A 106 2.06 -13.89 -5.03
C ALA A 106 1.53 -12.61 -4.34
N ALA A 107 2.40 -11.62 -4.10
CA ALA A 107 2.01 -10.31 -3.57
C ALA A 107 1.60 -9.31 -4.66
N HIS A 108 2.08 -9.47 -5.90
CA HIS A 108 1.90 -8.52 -6.98
C HIS A 108 0.67 -8.79 -7.85
N VAL A 109 0.29 -10.06 -8.02
CA VAL A 109 -0.80 -10.51 -8.91
C VAL A 109 -2.15 -9.85 -8.61
N VAL A 110 -2.40 -9.49 -7.34
CA VAL A 110 -3.65 -8.83 -6.91
C VAL A 110 -3.89 -7.49 -7.62
N HIS A 111 -2.84 -6.86 -8.14
CA HIS A 111 -2.93 -5.60 -8.88
C HIS A 111 -3.19 -5.79 -10.39
N HIS A 112 -3.05 -7.01 -10.91
CA HIS A 112 -3.25 -7.36 -12.34
C HIS A 112 -4.54 -8.17 -12.56
N GLN A 113 -5.54 -7.96 -11.70
CA GLN A 113 -6.86 -8.61 -11.79
C GLN A 113 -7.84 -7.80 -12.62
#